data_AF-A0A2M8Y3R6-F1
#
_entry.id   AF-A0A2M8Y3R6-F1
#
_cell.length_a   1.000
_cell.length_b   1.000
_cell.length_c   1.000
_cell.angle_alpha   90.00
_cell.angle_beta   90.00
_cell.angle_gamma   90.00
#
_symmetry.space_group_name_H-M   'P 1'
#
loop_
_entity.id
_entity.type
_entity.pdbx_description
1 polymer ?
#
loop_
_entity_poly.entity_id
_entity_poly.type
_entity_poly.pdbx_seq_one_letter_code
_entity_poly.pdbx_strand_id
1 'polypeptide(L)'
;MAKISFNYEKPFNKLLDKLQILLKNEDGYLTGDESSGSFQIKSAIGTFKGKYKYLNKVITVEIEKKPFFISSKIIESEVKKYLFSN
;
A
#
# COMPACT_ATOMS: atom_id res chain seq x y z
N MET A 1 12.97 8.50 -2.38
CA MET A 1 11.68 7.82 -2.57
C MET A 1 11.92 6.34 -2.87
N ALA A 2 11.01 5.43 -2.49
CA ALA A 2 11.10 4.02 -2.85
C ALA A 2 9.88 3.62 -3.69
N LYS A 3 10.10 2.99 -4.84
CA LYS A 3 9.05 2.54 -5.76
C LYS A 3 9.16 1.03 -5.90
N ILE A 4 8.05 0.33 -5.71
CA ILE A 4 7.96 -1.12 -5.80
C ILE A 4 6.85 -1.44 -6.79
N SER A 5 7.17 -2.19 -7.84
CA SER A 5 6.20 -2.63 -8.85
C SER A 5 6.15 -4.15 -8.88
N PHE A 6 4.95 -4.72 -8.84
CA PHE A 6 4.76 -6.17 -8.91
C PHE A 6 3.48 -6.51 -9.67
N ASN A 7 3.48 -7.70 -10.27
CA ASN A 7 2.34 -8.21 -11.02
C ASN A 7 1.28 -8.75 -10.05
N TYR A 8 0.03 -8.35 -10.25
CA TYR A 8 -1.13 -8.74 -9.46
C TYR A 8 -2.29 -9.13 -10.39
N GLU A 9 -2.53 -10.43 -10.46
CA GLU A 9 -3.51 -11.03 -11.36
C GLU A 9 -4.95 -11.04 -10.80
N LYS A 10 -5.11 -10.70 -9.51
CA LYS A 10 -6.39 -10.64 -8.80
C LYS A 10 -7.06 -9.25 -8.94
N PRO A 11 -8.38 -9.14 -8.73
CA PRO A 11 -9.08 -7.86 -8.79
C PRO A 11 -8.60 -6.92 -7.68
N PHE A 12 -8.04 -5.77 -8.08
CA PHE A 12 -7.47 -4.79 -7.16
C PHE A 12 -8.51 -4.20 -6.19
N ASN A 13 -9.80 -4.17 -6.56
CA ASN A 13 -10.89 -3.70 -5.71
C ASN A 13 -10.95 -4.39 -4.34
N LYS A 14 -10.78 -5.72 -4.30
CA LYS A 14 -10.81 -6.47 -3.03
C LYS A 14 -9.61 -6.14 -2.15
N LEU A 15 -8.47 -5.85 -2.77
CA LEU A 15 -7.28 -5.40 -2.05
C LEU A 15 -7.50 -3.99 -1.50
N LEU A 16 -8.07 -3.10 -2.30
CA LEU A 16 -8.35 -1.73 -1.93
C LEU A 16 -9.30 -1.66 -0.74
N ASP A 17 -10.36 -2.47 -0.76
CA ASP A 17 -11.34 -2.56 0.32
C ASP A 17 -10.70 -3.05 1.63
N LYS A 18 -9.87 -4.10 1.56
CA LYS A 18 -9.08 -4.59 2.70
C LYS A 18 -8.10 -3.54 3.22
N LEU A 19 -7.37 -2.87 2.33
CA LEU A 19 -6.46 -1.79 2.69
C LEU A 19 -7.22 -0.67 3.38
N GLN A 20 -8.36 -0.25 2.86
CA GLN A 20 -9.17 0.81 3.45
C GLN A 20 -9.66 0.45 4.85
N ILE A 21 -10.07 -0.81 5.08
CA ILE A 21 -10.47 -1.30 6.40
C ILE A 21 -9.30 -1.30 7.39
N LEU A 22 -8.13 -1.81 6.97
CA LEU A 22 -6.93 -1.84 7.81
C LEU A 22 -6.44 -0.43 8.16
N LEU A 23 -6.44 0.47 7.18
CA LEU A 23 -6.03 1.85 7.35
C LEU A 23 -6.97 2.60 8.29
N LYS A 24 -8.28 2.38 8.20
CA LYS A 24 -9.24 2.92 9.16
C LYS A 24 -8.95 2.50 10.61
N ASN A 25 -8.37 1.32 10.82
CA ASN A 25 -8.01 0.85 12.16
C ASN A 25 -6.71 1.48 12.70
N GLU A 26 -5.77 1.86 11.81
CA GLU A 26 -4.48 2.48 12.18
C GLU A 26 -4.47 4.02 12.04
N ASP A 27 -5.61 4.70 12.23
CA ASP A 27 -5.73 6.16 12.08
C ASP A 27 -5.19 6.68 10.72
N GLY A 28 -5.28 5.82 9.70
CA GLY A 28 -4.81 6.02 8.35
C GLY A 28 -5.97 6.31 7.39
N TYR A 29 -5.63 6.86 6.24
CA TYR A 29 -6.57 7.21 5.18
C TYR A 29 -6.04 6.77 3.81
N LEU A 30 -6.93 6.17 3.03
CA LEU A 30 -6.71 5.87 1.62
C LEU A 30 -7.66 6.72 0.80
N THR A 31 -7.11 7.35 -0.24
CA THR A 31 -7.82 8.25 -1.15
C THR A 31 -7.47 7.89 -2.57
N GLY A 32 -8.42 7.37 -3.34
CA GLY A 32 -8.25 7.04 -4.75
C GLY A 32 -9.05 5.81 -5.16
N ASP A 33 -8.86 5.39 -6.41
CA ASP A 33 -9.69 4.41 -7.10
C ASP A 33 -8.90 3.19 -7.53
N GLU A 34 -9.59 2.25 -8.18
CA GLU A 34 -9.08 0.97 -8.71
C GLU A 34 -7.85 1.09 -9.63
N SER A 35 -7.57 2.28 -10.16
CA SER A 35 -6.41 2.56 -11.02
C SER A 35 -5.29 3.30 -10.31
N SER A 36 -5.58 4.18 -9.36
CA SER A 36 -4.54 4.95 -8.66
C SER A 36 -5.09 5.70 -7.46
N GLY A 37 -4.23 5.88 -6.46
CA GLY A 37 -4.57 6.65 -5.28
C GLY A 37 -3.36 6.98 -4.44
N SER A 38 -3.63 7.68 -3.34
CA SER A 38 -2.69 8.00 -2.27
C SER A 38 -3.17 7.37 -0.98
N PHE A 39 -2.24 6.87 -0.19
CA PHE A 39 -2.51 6.35 1.15
C PHE A 39 -1.58 7.00 2.16
N GLN A 40 -2.11 7.21 3.36
CA GLN A 40 -1.36 7.63 4.52
C GLN A 40 -1.72 6.74 5.69
N ILE A 41 -0.73 6.24 6.39
CA ILE A 41 -0.89 5.34 7.53
C ILE A 41 -0.16 5.98 8.70
N LYS A 42 -0.81 6.07 9.85
CA LYS A 42 -0.20 6.61 11.05
C LYS A 42 0.02 5.48 12.04
N SER A 43 1.07 4.71 11.82
CA SER A 43 1.39 3.59 12.72
C SER A 43 2.19 4.08 13.92
N ALA A 44 2.26 3.28 14.99
CA ALA A 44 2.97 3.62 16.24
C ALA A 44 4.47 3.92 16.02
N ILE A 45 5.04 3.35 14.97
CA ILE A 45 6.42 3.50 14.51
C ILE A 45 6.63 4.70 13.56
N GLY A 46 5.59 5.46 13.24
CA GLY A 46 5.64 6.68 12.44
C GLY A 46 4.59 6.77 11.32
N THR A 47 4.55 7.92 10.66
CA THR A 47 3.64 8.17 9.54
C THR A 47 4.25 7.68 8.21
N PHE A 48 3.55 6.76 7.56
CA PHE A 48 3.80 6.33 6.20
C PHE A 48 2.90 7.12 5.26
N LYS A 49 3.46 7.63 4.16
CA LYS A 49 2.69 8.23 3.07
C LYS A 49 3.19 7.65 1.76
N GLY A 50 2.26 7.25 0.91
CA GLY A 50 2.59 6.74 -0.40
C GLY A 50 1.46 6.87 -1.38
N LYS A 51 1.73 6.47 -2.60
CA LYS A 51 0.80 6.40 -3.72
C LYS A 51 0.80 4.99 -4.27
N TYR A 52 -0.32 4.54 -4.77
CA TYR A 52 -0.40 3.31 -5.54
C TYR A 52 -0.95 3.62 -6.93
N LYS A 53 -0.56 2.79 -7.89
CA LYS A 53 -1.05 2.84 -9.26
C LYS A 53 -1.19 1.42 -9.76
N TYR A 54 -2.40 1.03 -10.11
CA TYR A 54 -2.70 -0.24 -10.76
C TYR A 54 -2.89 0.01 -12.25
N LEU A 55 -2.05 -0.61 -13.07
CA LEU A 55 -2.14 -0.50 -14.51
C LEU A 55 -1.79 -1.84 -15.15
N ASN A 56 -2.68 -2.36 -15.99
CA ASN A 56 -2.42 -3.58 -16.77
C ASN A 56 -1.94 -4.78 -15.93
N LYS A 57 -2.62 -5.05 -14.81
CA LYS A 57 -2.23 -6.08 -13.82
C LYS A 57 -0.94 -5.80 -13.06
N VAL A 58 -0.34 -4.62 -13.17
CA VAL A 58 0.84 -4.24 -12.40
C VAL A 58 0.44 -3.23 -11.34
N ILE A 59 0.64 -3.57 -10.07
CA ILE A 59 0.53 -2.62 -8.96
C ILE A 59 1.90 -2.00 -8.75
N THR A 60 1.94 -0.68 -8.81
CA THR A 60 3.08 0.15 -8.46
C THR A 60 2.77 0.89 -7.17
N VAL A 61 3.53 0.63 -6.12
CA VAL A 61 3.45 1.35 -4.85
C VAL A 61 4.67 2.25 -4.74
N GLU A 62 4.43 3.55 -4.56
CA GLU A 62 5.44 4.56 -4.37
C GLU A 62 5.35 5.10 -2.94
N ILE A 63 6.40 4.88 -2.15
CA ILE A 63 6.49 5.39 -0.79
C ILE A 63 7.16 6.77 -0.84
N GLU A 64 6.35 7.81 -0.68
CA GLU A 64 6.79 9.21 -0.61
C GLU A 64 7.44 9.52 0.73
N LYS A 65 6.80 9.08 1.83
CA LYS A 65 7.27 9.29 3.19
C LYS A 65 7.29 7.95 3.92
N LYS A 66 8.49 7.49 4.23
CA LYS A 66 8.74 6.31 5.06
C LYS A 66 9.23 6.81 6.43
N PRO A 67 8.78 6.20 7.55
CA PRO A 67 9.51 6.34 8.80
C PRO A 67 10.95 5.90 8.52
N PHE A 68 11.93 6.70 8.94
CA PHE A 68 13.35 6.44 8.64
C PHE A 68 13.84 5.06 9.11
N PHE A 69 13.08 4.41 10.00
CA PHE A 69 13.38 3.09 10.56
C PHE A 69 12.85 1.90 9.77
N ILE A 70 12.03 2.10 8.73
CA ILE A 70 11.36 0.99 8.06
C ILE A 70 12.09 0.67 6.75
N SER A 71 12.71 -0.51 6.74
CA SER A 71 13.34 -1.06 5.54
C SER A 71 12.31 -1.31 4.45
N SER A 72 12.65 -1.01 3.20
CA SER A 72 11.81 -1.31 2.03
C SER A 72 11.38 -2.78 1.99
N LYS A 73 12.21 -3.70 2.50
CA LYS A 73 11.88 -5.12 2.68
C LYS A 73 10.67 -5.37 3.58
N ILE A 74 10.50 -4.60 4.66
CA ILE A 74 9.37 -4.77 5.58
C ILE A 74 8.08 -4.34 4.88
N ILE A 75 8.11 -3.20 4.18
CA ILE A 75 6.98 -2.70 3.39
C ILE A 75 6.62 -3.72 2.30
N GLU A 76 7.62 -4.22 1.58
CA GLU A 76 7.42 -5.24 0.55
C GLU A 76 6.86 -6.54 1.14
N SER A 77 7.32 -6.95 2.32
CA SER A 77 6.87 -8.18 2.96
C SER A 77 5.44 -8.06 3.51
N GLU A 78 5.08 -6.92 4.09
CA GLU A 78 3.71 -6.63 4.52
C GLU A 78 2.78 -6.55 3.31
N VAL A 79 3.16 -5.79 2.28
CA VAL A 79 2.39 -5.70 1.03
C VAL A 79 2.21 -7.10 0.41
N LYS A 80 3.27 -7.92 0.33
CA LYS A 80 3.17 -9.31 -0.11
C LYS A 80 2.25 -10.13 0.80
N LYS A 81 2.36 -10.01 2.12
CA LYS A 81 1.45 -10.69 3.05
C LYS A 81 -0.01 -10.35 2.76
N TYR A 82 -0.32 -9.06 2.57
CA TYR A 82 -1.68 -8.63 2.26
C TYR A 82 -2.18 -9.06 0.87
N LEU A 83 -1.29 -9.16 -0.11
CA LEU A 83 -1.62 -9.58 -1.49
C LEU A 83 -1.77 -11.10 -1.65
N PHE A 84 -0.91 -11.87 -0.98
CA PHE A 84 -0.81 -13.32 -1.12
C PHE A 84 -1.53 -14.11 -0.02
N SER A 85 -1.90 -13.47 1.10
CA SER A 85 -2.75 -14.11 2.10
C SER A 85 -4.21 -14.10 1.61
N ASN A 86 -4.60 -15.23 1.01
CA ASN A 86 -5.93 -15.66 0.51
C ASN A 86 -6.14 -15.56 -1.01
#